data_AF-A0A8T4ISM5-F1
#
_entry.id   AF-A0A8T4ISM5-F1
#
_cell.length_a   1.000
_cell.length_b   1.000
_cell.length_c   1.000
_cell.angle_alpha   90.00
_cell.angle_beta   90.00
_cell.angle_gamma   90.00
#
_symmetry.space_group_name_H-M   'P 1'
#
loop_
_entity.id
_entity.type
_entity.pdbx_description
1 polymer ?
#
loop_
_entity_poly.entity_id
_entity_poly.type
_entity_poly.pdbx_seq_one_letter_code
_entity_poly.pdbx_strand_id
1 'polypeptide(L)'
;MDLDAFSRLLGDEGQSLLAGLRDFDPAHELSVATRLRRDHPAELVSAALAQARLRQRAVAKFGTEDAARMYFTPNGLEQSTRASVAAHRARRFTGELGVRRLADLCSGVGGDALALARAGVSVLAVDRDPLTCAVARANAEAL
;
A
#
# COMPACT_ATOMS: atom_id res chain seq x y z
N MET A 1 -11.31 -0.16 -6.61
CA MET A 1 -11.67 -0.06 -5.18
C MET A 1 -11.88 1.40 -4.91
N ASP A 2 -12.98 1.76 -4.26
CA ASP A 2 -13.24 3.11 -3.76
C ASP A 2 -12.91 3.21 -2.26
N LEU A 3 -13.20 4.35 -1.65
CA LEU A 3 -12.85 4.63 -0.26
C LEU A 3 -13.62 3.74 0.75
N ASP A 4 -14.89 3.43 0.46
CA ASP A 4 -15.73 2.59 1.33
C ASP A 4 -15.25 1.14 1.32
N ALA A 5 -14.98 0.59 0.13
CA ALA A 5 -14.41 -0.73 -0.01
C ALA A 5 -13.03 -0.82 0.64
N PHE A 6 -12.20 0.23 0.53
CA PHE A 6 -10.91 0.28 1.21
C PHE A 6 -11.06 0.31 2.74
N SER A 7 -12.02 1.10 3.25
CA SER A 7 -12.28 1.17 4.70
C SER A 7 -12.73 -0.18 5.26
N ARG A 8 -13.58 -0.92 4.54
CA ARG A 8 -13.96 -2.29 4.90
C ARG A 8 -12.77 -3.26 4.85
N LEU A 9 -11.86 -3.07 3.90
CA LEU A 9 -10.64 -3.88 3.79
C LEU A 9 -9.71 -3.70 5.01
N LEU A 10 -9.70 -2.51 5.63
CA LEU A 10 -8.94 -2.24 6.85
C LEU A 10 -9.57 -2.83 8.13
N GLY A 11 -10.85 -3.18 8.10
CA GLY A 11 -11.52 -3.84 9.23
C GLY A 11 -11.13 -5.31 9.40
N ASP A 12 -11.50 -5.90 10.54
CA ASP A 12 -11.09 -7.26 10.95
C ASP A 12 -11.38 -8.33 9.88
N GLU A 13 -12.56 -8.31 9.27
CA GLU A 13 -12.94 -9.24 8.21
C GLU A 13 -12.05 -9.08 6.97
N GLY A 14 -11.78 -7.83 6.56
CA GLY A 14 -10.88 -7.53 5.45
C GLY A 14 -9.43 -7.96 5.73
N GLN A 15 -8.94 -7.72 6.93
CA GLN A 15 -7.61 -8.16 7.36
C GLN A 15 -7.50 -9.69 7.41
N SER A 16 -8.54 -10.38 7.87
CA SER A 16 -8.61 -11.85 7.86
C SER A 16 -8.53 -12.40 6.42
N LEU A 17 -9.28 -11.81 5.49
CA LEU A 17 -9.23 -12.17 4.07
C LEU A 17 -7.83 -11.91 3.47
N LEU A 18 -7.22 -10.77 3.74
CA LEU A 18 -5.87 -10.45 3.26
C LEU A 18 -4.81 -11.42 3.80
N ALA A 19 -4.93 -11.83 5.07
CA ALA A 19 -4.04 -12.83 5.67
C ALA A 19 -4.19 -14.19 4.98
N GLY A 20 -5.44 -14.64 4.74
CA GLY A 20 -5.73 -15.89 4.03
C GLY A 20 -5.32 -15.90 2.55
N LEU A 21 -5.09 -14.73 1.96
CA LEU A 21 -4.69 -14.56 0.56
C LEU A 21 -3.19 -14.30 0.37
N ARG A 22 -2.37 -14.38 1.43
CA ARG A 22 -0.93 -14.06 1.36
C ARG A 22 -0.18 -14.86 0.30
N ASP A 23 -0.46 -16.16 0.22
CA ASP A 23 0.17 -17.11 -0.70
C ASP A 23 -0.80 -17.58 -1.80
N PHE A 24 -1.83 -16.76 -2.08
CA PHE A 24 -2.83 -17.09 -3.09
C PHE A 24 -2.23 -17.12 -4.50
N ASP A 25 -2.47 -18.21 -5.23
CA ASP A 25 -2.07 -18.35 -6.64
C ASP A 25 -3.14 -17.74 -7.58
N PRO A 26 -2.81 -16.68 -8.35
CA PRO A 26 -3.72 -16.06 -9.32
C PRO A 26 -4.37 -17.02 -10.33
N ALA A 27 -3.75 -18.17 -10.62
CA ALA A 27 -4.34 -19.19 -11.49
C ALA A 27 -5.65 -19.77 -10.93
N HIS A 28 -5.83 -19.74 -9.60
CA HIS A 28 -7.00 -20.28 -8.90
C HIS A 28 -8.02 -19.20 -8.50
N GLU A 29 -7.90 -17.97 -9.01
CA GLU A 29 -8.70 -16.84 -8.53
C GLU A 29 -10.21 -17.07 -8.59
N LEU A 30 -10.72 -17.57 -9.70
CA LEU A 30 -12.15 -17.75 -9.87
C LEU A 30 -12.72 -18.72 -8.83
N SER A 31 -11.98 -19.80 -8.55
CA SER A 31 -12.33 -20.80 -7.52
C SER A 31 -12.32 -20.17 -6.12
N VAL A 32 -11.25 -19.44 -5.80
CA VAL A 32 -11.10 -18.77 -4.50
C VAL A 32 -12.17 -17.70 -4.30
N ALA A 33 -12.44 -16.86 -5.31
CA ALA A 33 -13.49 -15.87 -5.29
C ALA A 33 -14.87 -16.50 -5.07
N THR A 34 -15.17 -17.58 -5.79
CA THR A 34 -16.45 -18.30 -5.67
C THR A 34 -16.64 -18.88 -4.28
N ARG A 35 -15.58 -19.44 -3.68
CA ARG A 35 -15.62 -19.97 -2.32
C ARG A 35 -15.84 -18.85 -1.30
N LEU A 36 -15.03 -17.79 -1.33
CA LEU A 36 -15.09 -16.70 -0.35
C LEU A 36 -16.42 -15.92 -0.41
N ARG A 37 -17.02 -15.78 -1.59
CA ARG A 37 -18.32 -15.10 -1.76
C ARG A 37 -19.52 -15.82 -1.11
N ARG A 38 -19.34 -17.06 -0.64
CA ARG A 38 -20.39 -17.76 0.12
C ARG A 38 -20.52 -17.20 1.54
N ASP A 39 -19.40 -16.78 2.11
CA ASP A 39 -19.30 -16.39 3.52
C ASP A 39 -19.05 -14.88 3.70
N HIS A 40 -18.69 -14.17 2.63
CA HIS A 40 -18.27 -12.77 2.67
C HIS A 40 -18.94 -11.91 1.57
N PRO A 41 -19.11 -10.59 1.80
CA PRO A 41 -19.63 -9.67 0.78
C PRO A 41 -18.79 -9.67 -0.50
N ALA A 42 -19.44 -9.73 -1.67
CA ALA A 42 -18.75 -9.87 -2.95
C ALA A 42 -17.75 -8.75 -3.26
N GLU A 43 -18.07 -7.51 -2.85
CA GLU A 43 -17.18 -6.36 -3.02
C GLU A 43 -15.92 -6.47 -2.16
N LEU A 44 -16.05 -6.92 -0.91
CA LEU A 44 -14.92 -7.12 -0.01
C LEU A 44 -13.98 -8.22 -0.52
N VAL A 45 -14.53 -9.34 -0.97
CA VAL A 45 -13.75 -10.42 -1.61
C VAL A 45 -12.99 -9.90 -2.83
N SER A 46 -13.65 -9.09 -3.66
CA SER A 46 -13.04 -8.53 -4.87
C SER A 46 -11.93 -7.53 -4.54
N ALA A 47 -12.12 -6.69 -3.51
CA ALA A 47 -11.09 -5.79 -3.00
C ALA A 47 -9.88 -6.54 -2.42
N ALA A 48 -10.10 -7.59 -1.64
CA ALA A 48 -9.03 -8.40 -1.05
C ALA A 48 -8.20 -9.14 -2.10
N LEU A 49 -8.84 -9.77 -3.09
CA LEU A 49 -8.14 -10.43 -4.21
C LEU A 49 -7.35 -9.43 -5.05
N ALA A 50 -7.96 -8.29 -5.39
CA ALA A 50 -7.26 -7.22 -6.11
C ALA A 50 -6.03 -6.75 -5.33
N GLN A 51 -6.14 -6.58 -4.01
CA GLN A 51 -5.02 -6.18 -3.18
C GLN A 51 -3.93 -7.27 -3.12
N ALA A 52 -4.29 -8.53 -2.97
CA ALA A 52 -3.33 -9.64 -2.97
C ALA A 52 -2.50 -9.66 -4.26
N ARG A 53 -3.13 -9.48 -5.42
CA ARG A 53 -2.43 -9.34 -6.72
C ARG A 53 -1.50 -8.12 -6.75
N LEU A 54 -1.94 -6.98 -6.22
CA LEU A 54 -1.12 -5.77 -6.18
C LEU A 54 0.10 -5.96 -5.26
N ARG A 55 -0.05 -6.62 -4.12
CA ARG A 55 1.06 -6.96 -3.22
C ARG A 55 2.10 -7.86 -3.91
N GLN A 56 1.66 -8.87 -4.67
CA GLN A 56 2.56 -9.71 -5.46
C GLN A 56 3.36 -8.90 -6.49
N ARG A 57 2.69 -8.00 -7.23
CA ARG A 57 3.35 -7.09 -8.18
C ARG A 57 4.29 -6.10 -7.48
N ALA A 58 3.94 -5.67 -6.27
CA ALA A 58 4.69 -4.69 -5.49
C ALA A 58 6.03 -5.21 -4.97
N VAL A 59 6.23 -6.52 -4.87
CA VAL A 59 7.50 -7.14 -4.44
C VAL A 59 8.68 -6.60 -5.25
N ALA A 60 8.53 -6.46 -6.57
CA ALA A 60 9.60 -5.94 -7.44
C ALA A 60 10.03 -4.50 -7.12
N LYS A 61 9.20 -3.74 -6.39
CA LYS A 61 9.37 -2.31 -6.13
C LYS A 61 9.67 -1.98 -4.67
N PHE A 62 9.08 -2.75 -3.76
CA PHE A 62 9.11 -2.52 -2.32
C PHE A 62 9.79 -3.66 -1.53
N GLY A 63 10.10 -4.78 -2.18
CA GLY A 63 10.58 -5.98 -1.50
C GLY A 63 9.44 -6.75 -0.82
N THR A 64 9.71 -8.01 -0.47
CA THR A 64 8.68 -8.95 0.00
C THR A 64 8.01 -8.52 1.30
N GLU A 65 8.78 -8.01 2.26
CA GLU A 65 8.27 -7.66 3.60
C GLU A 65 7.32 -6.47 3.56
N ASP A 66 7.75 -5.35 2.97
CA ASP A 66 6.93 -4.14 2.85
C ASP A 66 5.74 -4.38 1.92
N ALA A 67 5.95 -5.04 0.77
CA ALA A 67 4.85 -5.33 -0.16
C ALA A 67 3.75 -6.17 0.48
N ALA A 68 4.08 -7.10 1.39
CA ALA A 68 3.10 -7.92 2.09
C ALA A 68 2.27 -7.13 3.12
N ARG A 69 2.80 -6.03 3.67
CA ARG A 69 2.14 -5.19 4.68
C ARG A 69 1.38 -4.02 4.05
N MET A 70 1.94 -3.44 2.99
CA MET A 70 1.40 -2.25 2.33
C MET A 70 0.11 -2.52 1.56
N TYR A 71 -0.57 -1.42 1.25
CA TYR A 71 -1.78 -1.30 0.47
C TYR A 71 -1.49 -0.49 -0.78
N PHE A 72 -2.16 -0.85 -1.88
CA PHE A 72 -1.95 -0.23 -3.18
C PHE A 72 -3.26 0.05 -3.90
N THR A 73 -3.24 1.09 -4.73
CA THR A 73 -4.13 1.21 -5.89
C THR A 73 -3.34 0.79 -7.14
N PRO A 74 -3.99 0.38 -8.25
CA PRO A 74 -3.28 0.04 -9.48
C PRO A 74 -2.35 1.17 -9.96
N ASN A 75 -2.90 2.39 -10.07
CA ASN A 75 -2.13 3.57 -10.48
C ASN A 75 -1.03 3.91 -9.45
N GLY A 76 -1.33 3.83 -8.15
CA GLY A 76 -0.37 4.11 -7.10
C GLY A 76 0.81 3.16 -7.08
N LEU A 77 0.58 1.87 -7.38
CA LEU A 77 1.66 0.90 -7.52
C LEU A 77 2.53 1.20 -8.75
N GLU A 78 1.92 1.53 -9.88
CA GLU A 78 2.65 1.82 -11.12
C GLU A 78 3.49 3.10 -10.99
N GLN A 79 2.92 4.15 -10.41
CA GLN A 79 3.54 5.49 -10.34
C GLN A 79 4.48 5.71 -9.15
N SER A 80 4.42 4.88 -8.11
CA SER A 80 5.23 5.09 -6.91
C SER A 80 6.75 5.17 -7.17
N THR A 81 7.52 5.74 -6.26
CA THR A 81 8.98 5.62 -6.31
C THR A 81 9.39 4.21 -5.88
N ARG A 82 10.39 3.62 -6.55
CA ARG A 82 10.99 2.33 -6.10
C ARG A 82 11.68 2.54 -4.75
N ALA A 83 11.60 1.55 -3.84
CA ALA A 83 12.16 1.67 -2.49
C ALA A 83 13.65 2.05 -2.47
N SER A 84 14.45 1.53 -3.41
CA SER A 84 15.88 1.87 -3.53
C SER A 84 16.12 3.35 -3.86
N VAL A 85 15.28 3.94 -4.72
CA VAL A 85 15.35 5.36 -5.10
C VAL A 85 14.87 6.25 -3.96
N ALA A 86 13.76 5.87 -3.32
CA ALA A 86 13.21 6.60 -2.17
C ALA A 86 14.21 6.61 -0.99
N ALA A 87 14.84 5.48 -0.70
CA ALA A 87 15.89 5.38 0.33
C ALA A 87 17.13 6.21 -0.03
N HIS A 88 17.52 6.25 -1.30
CA HIS A 88 18.61 7.13 -1.75
C HIS A 88 18.26 8.60 -1.52
N ARG A 89 17.07 9.05 -1.93
CA ARG A 89 16.58 10.42 -1.70
C ARG A 89 16.57 10.77 -0.21
N ALA A 90 16.06 9.86 0.62
CA ALA A 90 16.00 10.06 2.06
C ALA A 90 17.38 10.27 2.68
N ARG A 91 18.38 9.45 2.31
CA ARG A 91 19.76 9.62 2.78
C ARG A 91 20.38 10.95 2.36
N ARG A 92 20.12 11.41 1.14
CA ARG A 92 20.63 12.71 0.67
C ARG A 92 19.98 13.88 1.42
N PHE A 93 18.66 13.83 1.60
CA PHE A 93 17.95 14.88 2.33
C PHE A 93 18.37 14.97 3.80
N THR A 94 18.50 13.84 4.49
CA THR A 94 18.88 13.88 5.91
C THR A 94 20.38 14.07 6.12
N GLY A 95 21.22 13.44 5.31
CA GLY A 95 22.67 13.46 5.47
C GLY A 95 23.34 14.70 4.89
N GLU A 96 23.09 15.02 3.62
CA GLU A 96 23.77 16.14 2.94
C GLU A 96 23.10 17.48 3.22
N LEU A 97 21.76 17.49 3.32
CA LEU A 97 20.99 18.73 3.44
C LEU A 97 20.46 19.00 4.86
N GLY A 98 20.59 18.05 5.79
CA GLY A 98 20.12 18.20 7.17
C GLY A 98 18.61 18.40 7.30
N VAL A 99 17.81 17.95 6.33
CA VAL A 99 16.36 18.13 6.30
C VAL A 99 15.71 17.38 7.47
N ARG A 100 14.87 18.09 8.23
CA ARG A 100 14.11 17.52 9.37
C ARG A 100 12.60 17.54 9.16
N ARG A 101 12.11 18.39 8.26
CA ARG A 101 10.69 18.54 7.92
C ARG A 101 10.55 18.70 6.40
N LEU A 102 9.58 18.03 5.80
CA LEU A 102 9.34 18.08 4.35
C LEU A 102 7.84 17.97 4.06
N ALA A 103 7.37 18.68 3.03
CA ALA A 103 6.03 18.48 2.47
C ALA A 103 6.14 17.74 1.14
N ASP A 104 5.47 16.59 1.04
CA ASP A 104 5.32 15.82 -0.19
C ASP A 104 3.91 16.10 -0.74
N LEU A 105 3.83 16.94 -1.78
CA LEU A 105 2.57 17.50 -2.27
C LEU A 105 1.83 16.64 -3.29
N CYS A 106 2.42 15.49 -3.65
CA CYS A 106 1.85 14.48 -4.54
C CYS A 106 2.26 13.10 -4.04
N SER A 107 1.94 12.80 -2.77
CA SER A 107 2.56 11.70 -2.05
C SER A 107 2.22 10.31 -2.59
N GLY A 108 1.16 10.18 -3.39
CA GLY A 108 0.69 8.90 -3.89
C GLY A 108 0.42 7.93 -2.74
N VAL A 109 0.80 6.66 -2.91
CA VAL A 109 0.69 5.63 -1.86
C VAL A 109 1.77 5.74 -0.76
N GLY A 110 2.55 6.83 -0.75
CA GLY A 110 3.53 7.15 0.29
C GLY A 110 4.95 6.67 0.03
N GLY A 111 5.32 6.27 -1.19
CA GLY A 111 6.65 5.68 -1.46
C GLY A 111 7.84 6.51 -0.96
N ASP A 112 7.92 7.78 -1.33
CA ASP A 112 8.99 8.69 -0.86
C ASP A 112 8.74 9.15 0.59
N ALA A 113 7.50 9.49 0.93
CA ALA A 113 7.12 9.92 2.28
C ALA A 113 7.49 8.91 3.38
N LEU A 114 7.23 7.61 3.15
CA LEU A 114 7.56 6.53 4.09
C LEU A 114 9.07 6.35 4.25
N ALA A 115 9.83 6.43 3.15
CA ALA A 115 11.29 6.35 3.21
C ALA A 115 11.91 7.53 3.98
N LEU A 116 11.37 8.73 3.78
CA LEU A 116 11.78 9.94 4.51
C LEU A 116 11.41 9.85 5.99
N ALA A 117 10.21 9.38 6.32
CA ALA A 117 9.77 9.16 7.70
C ALA A 117 10.68 8.14 8.42
N ARG A 118 11.02 7.03 7.76
CA ARG A 118 12.00 6.04 8.28
C ARG A 118 13.39 6.63 8.52
N ALA A 119 13.78 7.63 7.74
CA ALA A 119 15.04 8.37 7.94
C ALA A 119 14.94 9.47 9.02
N GLY A 120 13.81 9.60 9.71
CA GLY A 120 13.60 10.56 10.81
C GLY A 120 13.13 11.94 10.37
N VAL A 121 12.65 12.09 9.13
CA VAL A 121 12.04 13.33 8.64
C VAL A 121 10.57 13.37 9.05
N SER A 122 10.11 14.49 9.59
CA SER A 122 8.67 14.73 9.76
C SER A 122 8.07 15.15 8.42
N VAL A 123 7.23 14.29 7.84
CA VAL A 123 6.67 14.49 6.50
C VAL A 123 5.20 14.91 6.58
N LEU A 124 4.84 15.99 5.90
CA LEU A 124 3.45 16.30 5.54
C LEU A 124 3.16 15.72 4.15
N ALA A 125 2.44 14.59 4.11
CA ALA A 125 2.04 13.95 2.87
C ALA A 125 0.66 14.48 2.42
N VAL A 126 0.58 14.98 1.20
CA VAL A 126 -0.63 15.55 0.59
C VAL A 126 -0.85 14.90 -0.76
N ASP A 127 -2.10 14.55 -1.03
CA ASP A 127 -2.53 14.12 -2.35
C ASP A 127 -3.94 14.69 -2.62
N ARG A 128 -4.32 14.77 -3.90
CA ARG A 128 -5.65 15.24 -4.30
C ARG A 128 -6.70 14.14 -4.15
N ASP A 129 -6.32 12.88 -4.34
CA ASP A 129 -7.23 11.76 -4.30
C ASP A 129 -7.44 11.24 -2.85
N PRO A 130 -8.66 11.32 -2.28
CA PRO A 130 -8.93 10.86 -0.92
C PRO A 130 -8.59 9.39 -0.69
N LEU A 131 -8.80 8.52 -1.69
CA LEU A 131 -8.44 7.11 -1.58
C LEU A 131 -6.93 6.93 -1.45
N THR A 132 -6.17 7.64 -2.29
CA THR A 132 -4.71 7.63 -2.24
C THR A 132 -4.18 8.15 -0.89
N CYS A 133 -4.76 9.22 -0.33
CA CYS A 133 -4.44 9.67 1.02
C CYS A 133 -4.73 8.61 2.09
N ALA A 134 -5.88 7.93 2.01
CA ALA A 134 -6.22 6.86 2.95
C ALA A 134 -5.24 5.67 2.84
N VAL A 135 -4.84 5.31 1.62
CA VAL A 135 -3.83 4.26 1.38
C VAL A 135 -2.46 4.67 1.92
N ALA A 136 -2.01 5.89 1.69
CA ALA A 136 -0.74 6.39 2.23
C ALA A 136 -0.72 6.36 3.77
N ARG A 137 -1.84 6.76 4.39
CA ARG A 137 -2.01 6.68 5.85
C ARG A 137 -1.94 5.25 6.35
N ALA A 138 -2.70 4.33 5.74
CA ALA A 138 -2.69 2.93 6.12
C ALA A 138 -1.29 2.31 5.95
N ASN A 139 -0.53 2.72 4.93
CA ASN A 139 0.85 2.29 4.73
C ASN A 139 1.78 2.82 5.83
N ALA A 140 1.59 4.05 6.28
CA ALA A 140 2.37 4.62 7.38
C ALA A 140 2.07 3.94 8.72
N GLU A 141 0.82 3.56 8.96
CA GLU A 141 0.41 2.81 10.16
C GLU A 141 0.90 1.34 10.09
N ALA A 142 0.95 0.77 8.88
CA ALA A 142 1.32 -0.61 8.66
C ALA A 142 2.82 -0.88 8.66
N LEU A 143 3.71 0.12 8.63
CA LEU A 143 5.17 -0.04 8.47
C LEU A 143 5.97 0.40 9.69
#